data_AF-A0A2N7JME3-F1
#
_entry.id   AF-A0A2N7JME3-F1
#
_cell.length_a   1.000
_cell.length_b   1.000
_cell.length_c   1.000
_cell.angle_alpha   90.00
_cell.angle_beta   90.00
_cell.angle_gamma   90.00
#
_symmetry.space_group_name_H-M   'P 1'
#
loop_
_entity.id
_entity.type
_entity.pdbx_description
1 polymer ?
#
loop_
_entity_poly.entity_id
_entity_poly.type
_entity_poly.pdbx_seq_one_letter_code
_entity_poly.pdbx_strand_id
1 'polypeptide(L)'
;MPIRRQRGFLLMDVVMTYGVWVVAMAATLAVLLPKALSFTEAVQIDRTVVQLQEQSEAHYYRQVLTTRCLPQTALSLSDLPPLTPDGLAHYQVGYRQSAAANTSPIGIEVSVTLTRPHSLNTVAAYSAPERISPSKVLIYFMPLVVDLPDWAHWDTTTGCLQ
;
A
#
# COMPACT_ATOMS: atom_id res chain seq x y z
N MET A 1 -74.44 9.70 -17.03
CA MET A 1 -73.10 9.08 -16.90
C MET A 1 -72.16 10.10 -16.27
N PRO A 2 -71.70 9.94 -15.02
CA PRO A 2 -70.73 10.85 -14.43
C PRO A 2 -69.32 10.45 -14.85
N ILE A 3 -68.60 11.37 -15.51
CA ILE A 3 -67.17 11.22 -15.81
C ILE A 3 -66.41 11.46 -14.50
N ARG A 4 -65.99 10.39 -13.84
CA ARG A 4 -65.20 10.43 -12.61
C ARG A 4 -63.78 10.88 -12.96
N ARG A 5 -63.38 12.03 -12.42
CA ARG A 5 -62.13 12.76 -12.70
C ARG A 5 -60.91 11.90 -12.34
N GLN A 6 -60.31 11.21 -13.32
CA GLN A 6 -59.11 10.35 -13.18
C GLN A 6 -57.76 11.10 -13.02
N ARG A 7 -57.76 12.39 -12.66
CA ARG A 7 -56.53 13.20 -12.64
C ARG A 7 -55.53 12.81 -11.53
N GLY A 8 -55.95 12.09 -10.49
CA GLY A 8 -55.08 11.71 -9.37
C GLY A 8 -54.30 10.39 -9.54
N PHE A 9 -54.75 9.50 -10.43
CA PHE A 9 -54.18 8.15 -10.54
C PHE A 9 -52.82 8.16 -11.26
N LEU A 10 -52.71 8.93 -12.36
CA LEU A 10 -51.47 9.04 -13.13
C LEU A 10 -50.34 9.76 -12.37
N LEU A 11 -50.67 10.70 -11.48
CA LEU A 11 -49.67 11.39 -10.65
C LEU A 11 -49.15 10.50 -9.52
N MET A 12 -49.99 9.65 -8.92
CA MET A 12 -49.59 8.73 -7.86
C MET A 12 -48.65 7.62 -8.37
N ASP A 13 -48.93 7.06 -9.55
CA ASP A 13 -48.07 6.03 -10.16
C ASP A 13 -46.67 6.57 -10.50
N VAL A 14 -46.61 7.81 -11.01
CA VAL A 14 -45.33 8.49 -11.28
C VAL A 14 -44.58 8.73 -9.96
N VAL A 15 -45.24 9.22 -8.92
CA VAL A 15 -44.59 9.45 -7.61
C VAL A 15 -44.10 8.14 -6.98
N MET A 16 -44.88 7.05 -7.07
CA MET A 16 -44.44 5.75 -6.55
C MET A 16 -43.26 5.19 -7.32
N THR A 17 -43.28 5.23 -8.66
CA THR A 17 -42.18 4.73 -9.48
C THR A 17 -40.90 5.53 -9.24
N TYR A 18 -40.97 6.86 -9.20
CA TYR A 18 -39.83 7.71 -8.83
C TYR A 18 -39.34 7.43 -7.40
N GLY A 19 -40.25 7.23 -6.44
CA GLY A 19 -39.91 6.88 -5.06
C GLY A 19 -39.12 5.57 -4.98
N VAL A 20 -39.54 4.54 -5.71
CA VAL A 20 -38.84 3.25 -5.79
C VAL A 20 -37.43 3.42 -6.38
N TRP A 21 -37.28 4.20 -7.46
CA TRP A 21 -35.97 4.48 -8.05
C TRP A 21 -35.04 5.24 -7.11
N VAL A 22 -35.54 6.25 -6.40
CA VAL A 22 -34.74 7.00 -5.42
C VAL A 22 -34.29 6.10 -4.27
N VAL A 23 -35.17 5.25 -3.76
CA VAL A 23 -34.81 4.29 -2.70
C VAL A 23 -33.80 3.27 -3.22
N ALA A 24 -33.98 2.74 -4.43
CA ALA A 24 -33.03 1.81 -5.05
C ALA A 24 -31.65 2.46 -5.29
N MET A 25 -31.62 3.70 -5.76
CA MET A 25 -30.37 4.47 -5.92
C MET A 25 -29.70 4.76 -4.58
N ALA A 26 -30.48 5.12 -3.55
CA ALA A 26 -29.94 5.35 -2.21
C ALA A 26 -29.36 4.07 -1.59
N ALA A 27 -30.05 2.93 -1.73
CA ALA A 27 -29.57 1.64 -1.23
C ALA A 27 -28.31 1.19 -1.95
N THR A 28 -28.24 1.34 -3.28
CA THR A 28 -27.04 1.00 -4.05
C THR A 28 -25.86 1.89 -3.70
N LEU A 29 -26.05 3.21 -3.56
CA LEU A 29 -25.00 4.11 -3.09
C LEU A 29 -24.50 3.72 -1.70
N ALA A 30 -25.41 3.43 -0.76
CA ALA A 30 -25.04 3.09 0.61
C ALA A 30 -24.12 1.85 0.69
N VAL A 31 -24.28 0.90 -0.23
CA VAL A 31 -23.44 -0.31 -0.30
C VAL A 31 -22.14 -0.05 -1.06
N LEU A 32 -22.18 0.70 -2.17
CA LEU A 32 -21.04 0.87 -3.07
C LEU A 32 -20.04 1.92 -2.58
N LEU A 33 -20.50 3.03 -2.00
CA LEU A 33 -19.62 4.11 -1.52
C LEU A 33 -18.50 3.63 -0.59
N PRO A 34 -18.77 2.87 0.49
CA PRO A 34 -17.72 2.44 1.41
C PRO A 34 -16.72 1.48 0.76
N LYS A 35 -17.16 0.67 -0.21
CA LYS A 35 -16.29 -0.21 -1.00
C LYS A 35 -15.37 0.58 -1.93
N ALA A 36 -15.91 1.61 -2.59
CA ALA A 36 -15.12 2.48 -3.46
C ALA A 36 -14.05 3.25 -2.66
N LEU A 37 -14.43 3.82 -1.50
CA LEU A 37 -13.50 4.56 -0.66
C LEU A 37 -12.35 3.67 -0.14
N SER A 38 -12.67 2.49 0.39
CA SER A 38 -11.65 1.55 0.85
C SER A 38 -10.73 1.05 -0.26
N PHE A 39 -11.24 0.91 -1.50
CA PHE A 39 -10.42 0.61 -2.66
C PHE A 39 -9.44 1.75 -2.99
N THR A 40 -9.93 3.00 -3.02
CA THR A 40 -9.05 4.16 -3.29
C THR A 40 -7.95 4.32 -2.24
N GLU A 41 -8.26 4.08 -0.97
CA GLU A 41 -7.28 4.09 0.11
C GLU A 41 -6.24 2.98 -0.06
N ALA A 42 -6.67 1.77 -0.41
CA ALA A 42 -5.76 0.65 -0.64
C ALA A 42 -4.81 0.90 -1.81
N VAL A 43 -5.31 1.45 -2.92
CA VAL A 43 -4.48 1.82 -4.08
C VAL A 43 -3.48 2.93 -3.73
N GLN A 44 -3.88 3.88 -2.89
CA GLN A 44 -2.97 4.94 -2.45
C GLN A 44 -1.84 4.39 -1.56
N ILE A 45 -2.16 3.49 -0.63
CA ILE A 45 -1.18 2.80 0.21
C ILE A 45 -0.23 1.93 -0.64
N ASP A 46 -0.75 1.24 -1.64
CA ASP A 46 0.07 0.42 -2.52
C ASP A 46 1.10 1.27 -3.29
N ARG A 47 0.66 2.42 -3.83
CA ARG A 47 1.57 3.36 -4.50
C ARG A 47 2.64 3.93 -3.58
N THR A 48 2.30 4.27 -2.34
CA THR A 48 3.30 4.79 -1.38
C THR A 48 4.28 3.69 -0.99
N VAL A 49 3.83 2.45 -0.83
CA VAL A 49 4.72 1.29 -0.58
C VAL A 49 5.69 1.07 -1.73
N VAL A 50 5.20 1.05 -2.98
CA VAL A 50 6.06 0.91 -4.16
C VAL A 50 7.08 2.05 -4.25
N GLN A 51 6.64 3.29 -4.01
CA GLN A 51 7.55 4.44 -4.00
C GLN A 51 8.63 4.30 -2.91
N LEU A 52 8.28 3.83 -1.71
CA LEU A 52 9.24 3.58 -0.63
C LEU A 52 10.26 2.50 -1.01
N GLN A 53 9.79 1.45 -1.67
CA GLN A 53 10.62 0.36 -2.14
C GLN A 53 11.62 0.85 -3.19
N GLU A 54 11.17 1.60 -4.19
CA GLU A 54 12.07 2.18 -5.21
C GLU A 54 13.09 3.15 -4.61
N GLN A 55 12.66 4.02 -3.68
CA GLN A 55 13.55 4.99 -3.03
C GLN A 55 14.59 4.32 -2.13
N SER A 56 14.22 3.24 -1.45
CA SER A 56 15.14 2.48 -0.59
C SER A 56 16.12 1.65 -1.39
N GLU A 57 15.70 1.08 -2.52
CA GLU A 57 16.61 0.43 -3.46
C GLU A 57 17.64 1.44 -4.02
N ALA A 58 17.20 2.62 -4.46
CA ALA A 58 18.10 3.67 -4.91
C ALA A 58 19.07 4.14 -3.81
N HIS A 59 18.59 4.25 -2.58
CA HIS A 59 19.43 4.57 -1.42
C HIS A 59 20.49 3.49 -1.19
N TYR A 60 20.11 2.21 -1.26
CA TYR A 60 21.04 1.10 -1.10
C TYR A 60 22.16 1.15 -2.14
N TYR A 61 21.83 1.25 -3.43
CA TYR A 61 22.87 1.30 -4.48
C TYR A 61 23.82 2.48 -4.29
N ARG A 62 23.28 3.65 -3.95
CA ARG A 62 24.10 4.83 -3.68
C ARG A 62 25.05 4.57 -2.51
N GLN A 63 24.58 3.92 -1.45
CA GLN A 63 25.37 3.61 -0.27
C GLN A 63 26.45 2.55 -0.54
N VAL A 64 26.13 1.52 -1.32
CA VAL A 64 27.12 0.53 -1.79
C VAL A 64 28.19 1.20 -2.66
N LEU A 65 27.82 2.13 -3.54
CA LEU A 65 28.77 2.86 -4.37
C LEU A 65 29.69 3.79 -3.56
N THR A 66 29.19 4.39 -2.48
CA THR A 66 29.98 5.33 -1.65
C THR A 66 30.85 4.61 -0.64
N THR A 67 30.29 3.64 0.08
CA THR A 67 31.00 2.90 1.13
C THR A 67 31.81 1.73 0.59
N ARG A 68 31.52 1.30 -0.64
CA ARG A 68 32.06 0.08 -1.24
C ARG A 68 31.81 -1.15 -0.37
N CYS A 69 30.73 -1.17 0.40
CA CYS A 69 30.34 -2.26 1.28
C CYS A 69 28.94 -2.77 0.92
N LEU A 70 28.80 -4.09 0.80
CA LEU A 70 27.54 -4.80 0.64
C LEU A 70 26.64 -4.79 1.88
N PRO A 71 27.17 -5.01 3.12
CA PRO A 71 26.32 -5.01 4.31
C PRO A 71 25.90 -3.59 4.65
N GLN A 72 24.60 -3.32 4.61
CA GLN A 72 24.01 -2.05 5.04
C GLN A 72 22.92 -2.36 6.07
N THR A 73 23.10 -1.87 7.31
CA THR A 73 22.28 -2.28 8.47
C THR A 73 21.27 -1.23 8.93
N ALA A 74 21.43 0.03 8.50
CA ALA A 74 20.52 1.11 8.88
C ALA A 74 19.77 1.63 7.65
N LEU A 75 18.46 1.38 7.62
CA LEU A 75 17.52 2.11 6.79
C LEU A 75 16.41 2.59 7.70
N SER A 76 16.25 3.91 7.77
CA SER A 76 15.13 4.55 8.44
C SER A 76 14.36 5.39 7.43
N LEU A 77 13.08 5.63 7.70
CA LEU A 77 12.24 6.53 6.91
C LEU A 77 12.85 7.95 6.82
N SER A 78 13.66 8.34 7.81
CA SER A 78 14.39 9.62 7.83
C SER A 78 15.47 9.75 6.76
N ASP A 79 16.00 8.62 6.28
CA ASP A 79 17.10 8.58 5.32
C ASP A 79 16.59 8.65 3.87
N LEU A 80 15.28 8.47 3.71
CA LEU A 80 14.56 8.52 2.44
C LEU A 80 14.04 9.94 2.16
N PRO A 81 13.85 10.31 0.89
CA PRO A 81 13.19 11.56 0.52
C PRO A 81 11.84 11.70 1.24
N PRO A 82 11.45 12.92 1.66
CA PRO A 82 10.22 13.12 2.42
C PRO A 82 9.01 12.64 1.62
N LEU A 83 8.21 11.79 2.25
CA LEU A 83 6.95 11.33 1.68
C LEU A 83 5.91 12.43 1.81
N THR A 84 5.02 12.50 0.82
CA THR A 84 3.80 13.28 0.98
C THR A 84 2.93 12.56 2.00
N PRO A 85 2.62 13.17 3.16
CA PRO A 85 1.80 12.51 4.17
C PRO A 85 0.40 12.28 3.60
N ASP A 86 -0.02 11.02 3.55
CA ASP A 86 -1.34 10.61 3.07
C ASP A 86 -2.41 10.70 4.17
N GLY A 87 -2.01 10.68 5.44
CA GLY A 87 -2.91 10.63 6.60
C GLY A 87 -3.69 9.31 6.70
N LEU A 88 -3.26 8.28 5.96
CA LEU A 88 -3.93 6.98 5.89
C LEU A 88 -3.24 5.94 6.77
N ALA A 89 -1.91 5.95 6.77
CA ALA A 89 -1.11 4.95 7.48
C ALA A 89 0.22 5.51 7.97
N HIS A 90 0.80 4.81 8.94
CA HIS A 90 2.18 4.96 9.35
C HIS A 90 3.04 3.91 8.66
N TYR A 91 4.14 4.36 8.07
CA TYR A 91 5.06 3.53 7.30
C TYR A 91 6.37 3.39 8.07
N GLN A 92 6.89 2.18 8.10
CA GLN A 92 8.24 1.86 8.57
C GLN A 92 8.93 1.06 7.48
N VAL A 93 10.19 1.38 7.21
CA VAL A 93 10.99 0.74 6.16
C VAL A 93 12.27 0.23 6.79
N GLY A 94 12.72 -0.95 6.39
CA GLY A 94 14.00 -1.51 6.82
C GLY A 94 14.57 -2.49 5.82
N TYR A 95 15.87 -2.74 5.90
CA TYR A 95 16.51 -3.83 5.15
C TYR A 95 16.37 -5.15 5.89
N ARG A 96 15.87 -6.17 5.19
CA ARG A 96 15.82 -7.53 5.70
C ARG A 96 17.17 -8.22 5.44
N GLN A 97 17.92 -8.43 6.52
CA GLN A 97 19.26 -9.01 6.43
C GLN A 97 19.24 -10.50 6.08
N SER A 98 20.29 -10.95 5.41
CA SER A 98 20.53 -12.37 5.19
C SER A 98 21.10 -13.03 6.44
N ALA A 99 20.95 -14.36 6.54
CA ALA A 99 21.57 -15.13 7.62
C ALA A 99 23.11 -15.18 7.52
N ALA A 100 23.66 -14.90 6.34
CA ALA A 100 25.09 -14.83 6.12
C ALA A 100 25.62 -13.44 6.52
N ALA A 101 26.62 -13.40 7.40
CA ALA A 101 27.29 -12.17 7.76
C ALA A 101 27.95 -11.51 6.53
N ASN A 102 27.99 -10.18 6.51
CA ASN A 102 28.71 -9.39 5.50
C ASN A 102 28.23 -9.57 4.05
N THR A 103 26.97 -9.99 3.89
CA THR A 103 26.31 -10.10 2.59
C THR A 103 25.31 -8.96 2.39
N SER A 104 24.86 -8.79 1.15
CA SER A 104 23.76 -7.87 0.86
C SER A 104 22.50 -8.28 1.62
N PRO A 105 21.63 -7.32 1.97
CA PRO A 105 20.30 -7.66 2.47
C PRO A 105 19.52 -8.44 1.41
N ILE A 106 18.63 -9.33 1.87
CA ILE A 106 17.78 -10.16 1.00
C ILE A 106 16.76 -9.28 0.27
N GLY A 107 16.33 -8.20 0.93
CA GLY A 107 15.33 -7.31 0.38
C GLY A 107 14.99 -6.16 1.30
N ILE A 108 14.00 -5.39 0.87
CA ILE A 108 13.41 -4.28 1.61
C ILE A 108 12.10 -4.75 2.21
N GLU A 109 11.92 -4.48 3.49
CA GLU A 109 10.68 -4.72 4.20
C GLU A 109 9.99 -3.39 4.53
N VAL A 110 8.73 -3.26 4.13
CA VAL A 110 7.89 -2.11 4.44
C VAL A 110 6.75 -2.57 5.34
N SER A 111 6.71 -2.05 6.56
CA SER A 111 5.66 -2.28 7.54
C SER A 111 4.68 -1.11 7.52
N VAL A 112 3.41 -1.41 7.26
CA VAL A 112 2.32 -0.42 7.17
C VAL A 112 1.33 -0.63 8.30
N THR A 113 1.13 0.42 9.09
CA THR A 113 0.16 0.46 10.19
C THR A 113 -0.95 1.44 9.87
N LEU A 114 -2.17 0.95 9.63
CA LEU A 114 -3.30 1.80 9.27
C LEU A 114 -3.71 2.71 10.44
N THR A 115 -3.88 4.01 10.17
CA THR A 115 -4.28 4.99 11.20
C THR A 115 -5.77 4.93 11.50
N ARG A 116 -6.60 4.52 10.51
CA ARG A 116 -8.05 4.35 10.67
C ARG A 116 -8.43 2.86 10.78
N PRO A 117 -9.41 2.51 11.63
CA PRO A 117 -9.83 1.13 11.87
C PRO A 117 -10.64 0.51 10.72
N HIS A 118 -10.88 1.23 9.62
CA HIS A 118 -11.67 0.68 8.51
C HIS A 118 -10.89 -0.44 7.82
N SER A 119 -11.51 -1.63 7.94
CA SER A 119 -11.19 -2.93 7.37
C SER A 119 -9.77 -3.09 6.82
N LEU A 120 -8.82 -3.33 7.72
CA LEU A 120 -7.51 -3.90 7.40
C LEU A 120 -7.61 -5.06 6.42
N ASN A 121 -8.62 -5.91 6.57
CA ASN A 121 -8.89 -7.02 5.66
C ASN A 121 -9.24 -6.57 4.24
N THR A 122 -9.93 -5.44 4.07
CA THR A 122 -10.26 -4.89 2.75
C THR A 122 -9.04 -4.25 2.12
N VAL A 123 -8.25 -3.49 2.90
CA VAL A 123 -6.98 -2.95 2.41
C VAL A 123 -6.07 -4.11 1.99
N ALA A 124 -5.87 -5.10 2.86
CA ALA A 124 -5.06 -6.29 2.57
C ALA A 124 -5.56 -7.08 1.36
N ALA A 125 -6.87 -7.15 1.12
CA ALA A 125 -7.42 -7.83 -0.05
C ALA A 125 -7.07 -7.13 -1.37
N TYR A 126 -6.86 -5.81 -1.35
CA TYR A 126 -6.55 -5.03 -2.55
C TYR A 126 -5.06 -4.73 -2.71
N SER A 127 -4.31 -4.61 -1.62
CA SER A 127 -2.87 -4.33 -1.64
C SER A 127 -1.99 -5.58 -1.54
N ALA A 128 -2.57 -6.77 -1.29
CA ALA A 128 -1.87 -8.06 -1.33
C ALA A 128 -0.51 -8.10 -0.59
N PRO A 129 -0.45 -7.80 0.73
CA PRO A 129 0.79 -7.89 1.50
C PRO A 129 1.32 -9.33 1.56
N GLU A 130 2.64 -9.50 1.70
CA GLU A 130 3.24 -10.83 1.88
C GLU A 130 2.78 -11.47 3.20
N ARG A 131 2.71 -10.67 4.27
CA ARG A 131 2.28 -11.14 5.58
C ARG A 131 1.46 -10.07 6.30
N ILE A 132 0.47 -10.54 7.06
CA ILE A 132 -0.26 -9.72 8.01
C ILE A 132 0.20 -10.12 9.41
N SER A 133 0.80 -9.19 10.15
CA SER A 133 1.19 -9.38 11.54
C SER A 133 -0.05 -9.50 12.44
N PRO A 134 -0.02 -10.30 13.52
CA PRO A 134 -1.08 -10.33 14.53
C PRO A 134 -1.37 -8.95 15.15
N SER A 135 -0.41 -8.03 15.11
CA SER A 135 -0.55 -6.64 15.56
C SER A 135 -1.27 -5.72 14.56
N LYS A 136 -1.92 -6.26 13.52
CA LYS A 136 -2.60 -5.48 12.47
C LYS A 136 -1.65 -4.59 11.65
N VAL A 137 -0.45 -5.11 11.38
CA VAL A 137 0.55 -4.48 10.51
C VAL A 137 0.61 -5.27 9.20
N LEU A 138 0.50 -4.57 8.08
CA LEU A 138 0.68 -5.15 6.75
C LEU A 138 2.17 -5.10 6.42
N ILE A 139 2.76 -6.25 6.12
CA ILE A 139 4.19 -6.38 5.83
C ILE A 139 4.34 -6.68 4.34
N TYR A 140 5.06 -5.80 3.67
CA TYR A 140 5.42 -5.91 2.27
C TYR A 140 6.91 -6.20 2.17
N PHE A 141 7.27 -7.08 1.26
CA PHE A 141 8.66 -7.42 1.02
C PHE A 141 8.94 -7.31 -0.46
N MET A 142 10.05 -6.65 -0.79
CA MET A 142 10.59 -6.58 -2.14
C MET A 142 11.98 -7.20 -2.13
N PRO A 143 12.25 -8.23 -2.97
CA PRO A 143 13.59 -8.77 -3.09
C PRO A 143 14.53 -7.72 -3.68
N LEU A 144 15.74 -7.62 -3.13
CA LEU A 144 16.77 -6.72 -3.63
C LEU A 144 17.77 -7.55 -4.44
N VAL A 145 17.85 -7.30 -5.74
CA VAL A 145 18.77 -8.01 -6.64
C VAL A 145 19.97 -7.11 -6.88
N VAL A 146 21.10 -7.46 -6.29
CA VAL A 146 22.32 -6.65 -6.39
C VAL A 146 23.19 -7.18 -7.53
N ASP A 147 23.01 -6.62 -8.73
CA ASP A 147 23.87 -6.90 -9.88
C ASP A 147 25.09 -5.98 -9.87
N LEU A 148 26.15 -6.42 -9.18
CA LEU A 148 27.43 -5.72 -9.16
C LEU A 148 28.35 -6.24 -10.27
N PRO A 149 28.96 -5.36 -11.08
CA PRO A 149 29.74 -5.76 -12.25
C PRO A 149 31.08 -6.46 -11.91
N ASP A 150 31.59 -6.33 -10.68
CA ASP A 150 32.88 -6.91 -10.27
C ASP A 150 32.79 -7.57 -8.89
N TRP A 151 32.37 -8.85 -8.82
CA TRP A 151 32.41 -9.63 -7.58
C TRP A 151 33.83 -10.07 -7.17
N ALA A 152 34.80 -10.00 -8.09
CA ALA A 152 36.14 -10.57 -7.91
C ALA A 152 37.01 -9.86 -6.86
N HIS A 153 36.71 -8.61 -6.50
CA HIS A 153 37.50 -7.80 -5.57
C HIS A 153 36.80 -7.57 -4.21
N TRP A 154 35.72 -8.31 -3.93
CA TRP A 154 35.02 -8.22 -2.65
C TRP A 154 35.67 -9.16 -1.64
N ASP A 155 36.05 -8.61 -0.50
CA ASP A 155 36.48 -9.39 0.63
C ASP A 155 35.27 -10.04 1.31
N THR A 156 35.15 -11.36 1.20
CA THR A 156 34.05 -12.13 1.80
C THR A 156 34.03 -12.06 3.33
N THR A 157 35.14 -11.67 3.97
CA THR A 157 35.23 -11.57 5.42
C THR A 157 34.71 -10.23 5.95
N THR A 158 34.82 -9.15 5.17
CA THR A 158 34.33 -7.81 5.55
C THR A 158 33.08 -7.38 4.77
N GLY A 159 32.81 -8.00 3.62
CA GLY A 159 31.71 -7.63 2.73
C GLY A 159 31.97 -6.34 1.96
N CYS A 160 33.22 -5.88 1.92
CA CYS A 160 33.62 -4.62 1.30
C CYS A 160 34.68 -4.84 0.21
N LEU A 161 34.72 -3.92 -0.75
CA LEU A 161 35.71 -3.90 -1.84
C LEU A 161 36.94 -3.11 -1.39
N GLN A 162 38.12 -3.74 -1.47
CA GLN A 162 39.43 -3.15 -1.13
C GLN A 162 40.15 -2.59 -2.36
#